data_AF-A0A954M5R6-F1
#
_entry.id   AF-A0A954M5R6-F1
#
_cell.length_a   1.000
_cell.length_b   1.000
_cell.length_c   1.000
_cell.angle_alpha   90.00
_cell.angle_beta   90.00
_cell.angle_gamma   90.00
#
_symmetry.space_group_name_H-M   'P 1'
#
loop_
_entity.id
_entity.type
_entity.pdbx_description
1 polymer ?
#
loop_
_entity_poly.entity_id
_entity_poly.type
_entity_poly.pdbx_seq_one_letter_code
_entity_poly.pdbx_strand_id
1 'polypeptide(L)'
;MNFPMDVTARFLHVIVAVLLVGGAMFTRFVLMHAAESLPDDAHAQLKEQVANRWRRIVMAGTLILLITGFYNYLIVTMPKHQGDGQYHMLMGIKMLLAFVVFFLAAALS
;
A
#
# COMPACT_ATOMS: atom_id res chain seq x y z
N MET A 1 -12.95 22.50 -6.24
CA MET A 1 -11.75 22.23 -5.40
C MET A 1 -12.16 22.39 -3.96
N ASN A 2 -12.12 21.30 -3.19
CA ASN A 2 -12.38 21.35 -1.75
C ASN A 2 -11.03 21.16 -1.06
N PHE A 3 -10.30 22.26 -0.87
CA PHE A 3 -8.92 22.26 -0.41
C PHE A 3 -8.66 21.33 0.81
N PRO A 4 -9.50 21.33 1.87
CA PRO A 4 -9.31 20.41 3.00
C PRO A 4 -9.40 18.94 2.59
N MET A 5 -10.40 18.57 1.78
CA MET A 5 -10.61 17.20 1.33
C MET A 5 -9.47 16.69 0.46
N ASP A 6 -8.96 17.54 -0.43
CA ASP A 6 -7.87 17.19 -1.35
C ASP A 6 -6.57 16.91 -0.59
N VAL A 7 -6.28 17.73 0.42
CA VAL A 7 -5.12 17.55 1.31
C VAL A 7 -5.28 16.29 2.16
N THR A 8 -6.46 16.09 2.78
CA THR A 8 -6.73 14.90 3.60
C THR A 8 -6.61 13.62 2.79
N ALA A 9 -7.18 13.57 1.58
CA ALA A 9 -7.11 12.38 0.71
C ALA A 9 -5.67 12.04 0.32
N ARG A 10 -4.84 13.05 0.02
CA ARG A 10 -3.42 12.85 -0.30
C ARG A 10 -2.63 12.40 0.92
N PHE A 11 -2.85 13.04 2.06
CA PHE A 11 -2.18 12.69 3.31
C PHE A 11 -2.49 11.26 3.74
N LEU A 12 -3.77 10.88 3.70
CA LEU A 12 -4.21 9.51 3.98
C LEU A 12 -3.57 8.50 3.02
N HIS A 13 -3.55 8.80 1.71
CA HIS A 13 -2.91 7.93 0.72
C HIS A 13 -1.44 7.67 1.04
N VAL A 14 -0.67 8.74 1.33
CA VAL A 14 0.76 8.63 1.64
C VAL A 14 1.00 7.86 2.94
N ILE A 15 0.23 8.15 4.00
CA ILE A 15 0.39 7.44 5.29
C ILE A 15 0.12 5.95 5.13
N VAL A 16 -0.96 5.57 4.45
CA VAL A 16 -1.29 4.15 4.26
C VAL A 16 -0.20 3.44 3.45
N ALA A 17 0.35 4.09 2.42
CA ALA A 17 1.46 3.54 1.65
C ALA A 17 2.70 3.33 2.52
N VAL A 18 3.06 4.32 3.35
CA VAL A 18 4.20 4.24 4.28
C VAL A 18 3.99 3.13 5.31
N LEU A 19 2.79 2.99 5.88
CA LEU A 19 2.49 1.96 6.87
C LEU A 19 2.54 0.54 6.26
N LEU A 20 2.04 0.35 5.04
CA LEU A 20 2.09 -0.95 4.38
C LEU A 20 3.51 -1.35 4.01
N VAL A 21 4.27 -0.44 3.39
CA VAL A 21 5.66 -0.70 3.00
C VAL A 21 6.54 -0.85 4.25
N GLY A 22 6.43 0.07 5.20
CA GLY A 22 7.17 0.03 6.45
C GLY A 22 6.84 -1.20 7.31
N GLY A 23 5.56 -1.58 7.39
CA GLY A 23 5.13 -2.79 8.07
C GLY A 23 5.70 -4.06 7.43
N ALA A 24 5.66 -4.17 6.09
CA ALA A 24 6.28 -5.29 5.38
C ALA A 24 7.79 -5.39 5.63
N MET A 25 8.49 -4.25 5.58
CA MET A 25 9.92 -4.16 5.88
C MET A 25 10.23 -4.56 7.32
N PHE A 26 9.47 -4.03 8.29
CA PHE A 26 9.62 -4.37 9.70
C PHE A 26 9.39 -5.85 9.94
N THR A 27 8.30 -6.42 9.40
CA THR A 27 8.00 -7.84 9.56
C THR A 27 9.13 -8.70 8.98
N ARG A 28 9.63 -8.38 7.78
CA ARG A 28 10.63 -9.21 7.09
C ARG A 28 12.02 -9.12 7.70
N PHE A 29 12.47 -7.91 8.03
CA PHE A 29 13.87 -7.64 8.39
C PHE A 29 14.11 -7.50 9.89
N VAL A 30 13.07 -7.20 10.67
CA VAL A 30 13.20 -7.00 12.11
C VAL A 30 12.48 -8.12 12.85
N LEU A 31 11.17 -8.26 12.68
CA LEU A 31 10.37 -9.20 13.46
C LEU A 31 10.73 -10.66 13.20
N MET A 32 10.70 -11.10 11.93
CA MET A 32 11.01 -12.49 11.58
C MET A 32 12.48 -12.83 11.82
N HIS A 33 13.38 -11.87 11.66
CA HIS A 33 14.80 -12.08 11.94
C HIS A 33 15.06 -12.24 13.45
N ALA A 34 14.46 -11.38 14.28
CA ALA A 34 14.55 -11.52 15.74
C ALA A 34 13.95 -12.84 16.26
N ALA A 35 12.94 -13.36 15.55
CA ALA A 35 12.26 -14.59 15.89
C ALA A 35 13.05 -15.87 15.53
N GLU A 36 14.18 -15.78 14.79
CA GLU A 36 15.03 -16.94 14.44
C GLU A 36 15.61 -17.66 15.67
N SER A 37 15.67 -16.98 16.82
CA SER A 37 16.12 -17.55 18.09
C SER A 37 15.07 -18.40 18.83
N LEU A 38 13.82 -18.40 18.34
CA LEU A 38 12.73 -19.18 18.94
C LEU A 38 12.84 -20.66 18.57
N PRO A 39 12.33 -21.57 19.43
CA PRO A 39 12.05 -22.94 19.04
C PRO A 39 11.17 -23.02 17.77
N ASP A 40 11.39 -24.04 16.94
CA ASP A 40 10.74 -24.17 15.62
C ASP A 40 9.21 -24.10 15.67
N ASP A 41 8.60 -24.72 16.69
CA ASP A 41 7.16 -24.74 16.90
C ASP A 41 6.61 -23.34 17.26
N ALA A 42 7.31 -22.62 18.14
CA ALA A 42 6.96 -21.24 18.51
C ALA A 42 7.18 -20.26 17.34
N HIS A 43 8.26 -20.44 16.57
CA HIS A 43 8.54 -19.64 15.39
C HIS A 43 7.46 -19.83 14.32
N ALA A 44 7.07 -21.07 14.03
CA ALA A 44 6.01 -21.39 13.06
C ALA A 44 4.67 -20.79 13.47
N GLN A 45 4.29 -20.92 14.75
CA GLN A 45 3.06 -20.33 15.28
C GLN A 45 3.05 -18.80 15.18
N LEU A 46 4.16 -18.14 15.52
CA LEU A 46 4.28 -16.69 15.39
C LEU A 46 4.14 -16.25 13.93
N LYS A 47 4.83 -16.93 13.01
CA LYS A 47 4.77 -16.63 11.57
C LYS A 47 3.34 -16.71 11.04
N GLU A 48 2.62 -17.79 11.34
CA GLU A 48 1.22 -17.96 10.91
C GLU A 48 0.32 -16.85 11.49
N GLN A 49 0.49 -16.56 12.78
CA GLN A 49 -0.27 -15.53 13.47
C GLN A 49 -0.03 -14.11 12.93
N VAL A 50 1.21 -13.80 12.56
CA VAL A 50 1.57 -12.53 11.93
C VAL A 50 0.99 -12.45 10.53
N ALA A 51 1.15 -13.50 9.70
CA ALA A 51 0.62 -13.55 8.34
C ALA A 51 -0.91 -13.34 8.31
N ASN A 52 -1.65 -14.06 9.16
CA ASN A 52 -3.10 -13.96 9.24
C ASN A 52 -3.61 -12.55 9.58
N ARG A 53 -2.89 -11.82 10.45
CA ARG A 53 -3.20 -10.43 10.79
C ARG A 53 -2.76 -9.47 9.69
N TRP A 54 -1.57 -9.69 9.13
CA TRP A 54 -0.98 -8.88 8.08
C TRP A 54 -1.84 -8.87 6.82
N ARG A 55 -2.36 -10.03 6.38
CA ARG A 55 -3.26 -10.12 5.22
C ARG A 55 -4.47 -9.20 5.32
N ARG A 56 -5.10 -9.10 6.51
CA ARG A 56 -6.25 -8.21 6.72
C ARG A 56 -5.85 -6.73 6.60
N ILE A 57 -4.68 -6.37 7.14
CA ILE A 57 -4.12 -5.02 7.04
C ILE A 57 -3.79 -4.68 5.58
N VAL A 58 -3.17 -5.60 4.84
CA VAL A 58 -2.84 -5.43 3.42
C VAL A 58 -4.10 -5.22 2.59
N MET A 59 -5.14 -6.02 2.76
CA MET A 59 -6.40 -5.86 2.03
C MET A 59 -7.07 -4.51 2.33
N ALA A 60 -7.19 -4.15 3.61
CA ALA A 60 -7.80 -2.88 4.01
C ALA A 60 -6.99 -1.66 3.50
N GLY A 61 -5.67 -1.70 3.64
CA GLY A 61 -4.78 -0.64 3.16
C GLY A 61 -4.79 -0.52 1.64
N THR A 62 -4.81 -1.64 0.91
CA THR A 62 -4.94 -1.65 -0.55
C THR A 62 -6.23 -0.98 -0.99
N LEU A 63 -7.35 -1.31 -0.35
CA LEU A 63 -8.64 -0.67 -0.65
C LEU A 63 -8.59 0.85 -0.44
N ILE A 64 -8.01 1.30 0.68
CA ILE A 64 -7.85 2.74 0.96
C ILE A 64 -6.95 3.40 -0.10
N LEU A 65 -5.85 2.76 -0.49
CA LEU A 65 -4.94 3.28 -1.52
C LEU A 65 -5.61 3.39 -2.88
N LEU A 66 -6.46 2.42 -3.25
CA LEU A 66 -7.25 2.48 -4.48
C LEU A 66 -8.22 3.65 -4.45
N ILE A 67 -9.05 3.75 -3.41
CA ILE A 67 -10.06 4.81 -3.29
C ILE A 67 -9.41 6.19 -3.32
N THR A 68 -8.40 6.39 -2.47
CA THR A 68 -7.70 7.68 -2.37
C THR A 68 -6.84 7.97 -3.60
N GLY A 69 -6.26 6.95 -4.24
CA GLY A 69 -5.48 7.08 -5.47
C GLY A 69 -6.35 7.51 -6.65
N PHE A 70 -7.50 6.86 -6.83
CA PHE A 70 -8.48 7.26 -7.85
C PHE A 70 -9.04 8.66 -7.59
N TYR A 71 -9.35 9.01 -6.33
CA TYR A 71 -9.78 10.37 -5.99
C TYR A 71 -8.71 11.42 -6.36
N ASN A 72 -7.46 11.21 -5.92
CA ASN A 72 -6.35 12.12 -6.21
C ASN A 72 -6.10 12.26 -7.72
N TYR A 73 -6.30 11.19 -8.49
CA TYR A 73 -6.13 11.23 -9.94
C TYR A 73 -7.31 11.88 -10.65
N LEU A 74 -8.49 11.24 -10.60
CA LEU A 74 -9.66 11.59 -11.41
C LEU A 74 -10.26 12.95 -11.02
N ILE A 75 -10.30 13.25 -9.72
CA ILE A 75 -11.01 14.44 -9.22
C ILE A 75 -10.05 15.63 -9.06
N VAL A 76 -8.83 15.39 -8.59
CA VAL A 76 -7.90 16.48 -8.23
C VAL A 76 -6.93 16.83 -9.35
N THR A 77 -6.40 15.83 -10.08
CA THR A 77 -5.23 16.05 -10.96
C THR A 77 -5.55 15.99 -12.44
N MET A 78 -6.43 15.07 -12.87
CA MET A 78 -6.85 14.91 -14.26
C MET A 78 -7.45 16.21 -14.86
N PRO A 79 -8.29 16.99 -14.16
CA PRO A 79 -8.81 18.25 -14.71
C PRO A 79 -7.73 19.31 -14.97
N LYS A 80 -6.55 19.19 -14.33
CA LYS A 80 -5.44 20.15 -14.46
C LYS A 80 -4.47 19.81 -15.59
N HIS A 81 -4.57 18.61 -16.17
CA HIS A 81 -3.64 18.08 -17.16
C HIS A 81 -4.37 17.61 -18.42
N GLN A 82 -5.49 18.26 -18.76
CA GLN A 82 -6.24 17.91 -19.97
C GLN A 82 -5.37 18.16 -21.21
N GLY A 83 -5.24 17.14 -22.06
CA GLY A 83 -4.40 17.18 -23.26
C GLY A 83 -2.91 16.90 -23.01
N ASP A 84 -2.49 16.64 -21.78
CA ASP A 84 -1.10 16.30 -21.45
C ASP A 84 -0.87 14.78 -21.56
N GLY A 85 -0.55 14.34 -22.78
CA GLY A 85 -0.31 12.91 -23.07
C GLY A 85 0.86 12.31 -22.29
N GLN A 86 1.91 13.09 -21.99
CA GLN A 86 3.07 12.61 -21.23
C GLN A 86 2.69 12.36 -19.78
N TYR A 87 1.95 13.27 -19.16
CA TYR A 87 1.42 13.09 -17.82
C TYR A 87 0.56 11.81 -17.70
N HIS A 88 -0.36 11.61 -18.65
CA HIS A 88 -1.23 10.44 -18.66
C HIS A 88 -0.47 9.13 -18.85
N MET A 89 0.56 9.11 -19.71
CA MET A 89 1.43 7.95 -19.91
C MET A 89 2.17 7.58 -18.61
N LEU A 90 2.85 8.55 -17.99
CA LEU A 90 3.59 8.32 -16.74
C LEU A 90 2.67 7.90 -15.60
N MET A 91 1.48 8.50 -15.51
CA MET A 91 0.48 8.13 -14.51
C MET A 91 -0.05 6.71 -14.75
N GLY A 92 -0.28 6.32 -16.01
CA GLY A 92 -0.65 4.95 -16.37
C GLY A 92 0.39 3.93 -15.93
N ILE A 93 1.67 4.20 -16.20
CA ILE A 93 2.80 3.34 -15.75
C ILE A 93 2.79 3.22 -14.21
N LYS A 94 2.64 4.35 -13.50
CA LYS A 94 2.57 4.35 -12.03
C LYS A 94 1.43 3.46 -11.51
N MET A 95 0.25 3.54 -12.12
CA MET A 95 -0.91 2.72 -11.73
C MET A 95 -0.66 1.23 -11.99
N LEU A 96 -0.07 0.86 -13.13
CA LEU A 96 0.28 -0.52 -13.43
C LEU A 96 1.28 -1.09 -12.41
N LEU A 97 2.32 -0.32 -12.08
CA LEU A 97 3.28 -0.71 -11.04
C LEU A 97 2.60 -0.88 -9.68
N ALA A 98 1.68 0.03 -9.31
CA ALA A 98 0.92 -0.09 -8.07
C ALA A 98 0.05 -1.36 -8.05
N PHE A 99 -0.62 -1.70 -9.15
CA PHE A 99 -1.41 -2.92 -9.23
C PHE A 99 -0.55 -4.19 -9.14
N VAL A 100 0.63 -4.20 -9.73
CA VAL A 100 1.60 -5.31 -9.55
C VAL A 100 1.98 -5.45 -8.08
N VAL A 101 2.28 -4.34 -7.40
CA VAL A 101 2.60 -4.37 -5.97
C VAL A 101 1.43 -4.86 -5.13
N PHE A 102 0.20 -4.41 -5.40
CA PHE A 102 -0.99 -4.86 -4.68
C PHE A 102 -1.29 -6.34 -4.91
N PHE A 103 -1.13 -6.81 -6.16
CA PHE A 103 -1.27 -8.22 -6.48
C PHE A 103 -0.25 -9.07 -5.71
N LEU A 104 1.02 -8.68 -5.72
CA LEU A 104 2.06 -9.38 -4.96
C LEU A 104 1.80 -9.34 -3.47
N ALA A 105 1.39 -8.19 -2.92
CA ALA A 105 1.05 -8.06 -1.51
C ALA A 105 -0.11 -8.99 -1.14
N ALA A 106 -1.15 -9.09 -1.98
CA ALA A 106 -2.28 -9.99 -1.75
C ALA A 106 -1.89 -11.48 -1.90
N ALA A 107 -1.04 -11.82 -2.86
CA ALA A 107 -0.62 -13.20 -3.11
C ALA A 107 0.40 -13.74 -2.09
N LEU A 108 1.18 -12.84 -1.47
CA LEU A 108 2.26 -13.18 -0.53
C LEU A 108 1.91 -12.91 0.93
N SER A 109 0.70 -12.44 1.24
CA SER A 109 0.21 -12.21 2.61
C SER A 109 -0.74 -13.29 3.10
#